data_AF-A0A1I4EZT3-F1
#
_entry.id   AF-A0A1I4EZT3-F1
#
_cell.length_a   1.000
_cell.length_b   1.000
_cell.length_c   1.000
_cell.angle_alpha   90.00
_cell.angle_beta   90.00
_cell.angle_gamma   90.00
#
_symmetry.space_group_name_H-M   'P 1'
#
loop_
_entity.id
_entity.type
_entity.pdbx_description
1 polymer ?
#
loop_
_entity_poly.entity_id
_entity_poly.type
_entity_poly.pdbx_seq_one_letter_code
_entity_poly.pdbx_strand_id
1 'polypeptide(L)'
;MGMLEQIAKDLEELKEKLDKLPALGLGPSPEMESKFKDKEGLKAEEAAEYLGVGRSSILRHKEQLPHAYLGSRLIFPKSVLREWLEEKSMENVETDVIEKEDYILRKLS
;
A
#
# COMPACT_ATOMS: atom_id res chain seq x y z
N MET A 1 -12.15 -25.34 -46.60
CA MET A 1 -12.54 -24.38 -45.54
C MET A 1 -11.47 -23.32 -45.48
N GLY A 2 -11.88 -22.05 -45.51
CA GLY A 2 -10.98 -20.90 -45.55
C GLY A 2 -10.31 -20.65 -44.21
N MET A 3 -9.14 -20.02 -44.23
CA MET A 3 -8.36 -19.68 -43.02
C MET A 3 -9.18 -18.86 -41.99
N LEU A 4 -10.13 -18.06 -42.47
CA LEU A 4 -11.06 -17.29 -41.64
C LEU A 4 -12.09 -18.16 -40.91
N GLU A 5 -12.56 -19.25 -41.55
CA GLU A 5 -13.47 -20.21 -40.91
C GLU A 5 -12.76 -20.99 -39.82
N GLN A 6 -11.46 -21.28 -40.02
CA GLN A 6 -10.61 -21.92 -39.02
C GLN A 6 -10.44 -21.02 -37.78
N ILE A 7 -10.15 -19.73 -37.98
CA ILE A 7 -10.01 -18.76 -36.88
C ILE A 7 -11.33 -18.58 -36.12
N ALA A 8 -12.46 -18.51 -36.83
CA ALA A 8 -13.77 -18.41 -36.19
C ALA A 8 -14.07 -19.62 -35.30
N LYS A 9 -13.74 -20.82 -35.80
CA LYS A 9 -13.90 -22.08 -35.07
C LYS A 9 -12.97 -22.16 -33.85
N ASP A 10 -11.73 -21.72 -33.99
CA ASP A 10 -10.75 -21.72 -32.91
C ASP A 10 -11.15 -20.74 -31.79
N LEU A 11 -11.73 -19.58 -32.15
CA LEU A 11 -12.27 -18.60 -31.18
C LEU A 11 -13.48 -19.14 -30.42
N GLU A 12 -14.37 -19.83 -31.12
CA GLU A 12 -15.57 -20.43 -30.54
C GLU A 12 -15.22 -21.58 -29.59
N GLU A 13 -14.23 -22.40 -29.97
CA GLU A 13 -13.69 -23.47 -29.13
C GLU A 13 -12.96 -22.92 -27.89
N LEU A 14 -12.25 -21.80 -28.01
CA LEU A 14 -11.63 -21.12 -26.87
C LEU A 14 -12.68 -20.60 -25.89
N LYS A 15 -13.76 -20.00 -26.40
CA LYS A 15 -14.85 -19.48 -25.59
C LYS A 15 -15.54 -20.59 -24.81
N GLU A 16 -15.85 -21.71 -25.45
CA GLU A 16 -16.44 -22.86 -24.77
C GLU A 16 -15.51 -23.44 -23.69
N LYS A 17 -14.19 -23.48 -23.95
CA LYS A 17 -13.22 -23.94 -22.94
C LYS A 17 -13.17 -23.00 -21.74
N LEU A 18 -13.34 -21.69 -21.95
CA LEU A 18 -13.34 -20.69 -20.88
C LEU A 18 -14.61 -20.80 -20.01
N ASP A 19 -15.78 -21.04 -20.62
CA ASP A 19 -17.04 -21.23 -19.91
C ASP A 19 -17.12 -22.59 -19.18
N LYS A 20 -16.37 -23.60 -19.64
CA LYS A 20 -16.29 -24.93 -19.02
C LYS A 20 -15.23 -25.05 -17.94
N LEU A 21 -14.44 -24.00 -17.70
CA LEU A 21 -13.54 -23.98 -16.55
C LEU A 21 -14.43 -23.94 -15.29
N PRO A 22 -14.36 -24.96 -14.40
CA PRO A 22 -14.98 -24.82 -13.10
C PRO A 22 -14.40 -23.56 -12.47
N ALA A 23 -15.26 -22.77 -11.82
CA ALA A 23 -14.83 -21.78 -10.85
C ALA A 23 -14.14 -22.53 -9.70
N LEU A 24 -12.94 -23.07 -9.96
CA LEU A 24 -11.98 -23.53 -8.99
C LEU A 24 -11.79 -22.33 -8.09
N GLY A 25 -12.36 -22.44 -6.89
CA GLY A 25 -12.34 -21.47 -5.82
C GLY A 25 -10.92 -21.17 -5.34
N LEU A 26 -10.14 -20.54 -6.21
CA LEU A 26 -8.91 -19.81 -5.93
C LEU A 26 -9.22 -18.30 -5.89
N GLY A 27 -10.49 -17.94 -5.72
CA GLY A 27 -10.87 -16.63 -5.19
C GLY A 27 -10.92 -16.73 -3.65
N PRO A 28 -10.41 -15.73 -2.91
CA PRO A 28 -10.52 -15.74 -1.46
C PRO A 28 -12.00 -15.86 -1.08
N SER A 29 -12.29 -16.75 -0.14
CA SER A 29 -13.63 -16.95 0.43
C SER A 29 -14.21 -15.59 0.89
N PRO A 30 -15.52 -15.33 0.81
CA PRO A 30 -16.14 -14.08 1.30
C PRO A 30 -15.88 -13.81 2.79
N GLU A 31 -15.43 -14.82 3.53
CA GLU A 31 -15.05 -14.76 4.94
C GLU A 31 -13.59 -14.31 5.15
N MET A 32 -12.78 -14.23 4.08
CA MET A 32 -11.58 -13.41 4.01
C MET A 32 -11.97 -12.04 3.44
N GLU A 33 -12.77 -11.29 4.20
CA GLU A 33 -12.63 -9.84 4.13
C GLU A 33 -11.17 -9.54 4.52
N SER A 34 -10.31 -9.42 3.51
CA SER A 34 -8.99 -8.82 3.67
C SER A 34 -9.22 -7.54 4.46
N LYS A 35 -8.73 -7.49 5.70
CA LYS A 35 -8.71 -6.26 6.52
C LYS A 35 -8.05 -5.10 5.77
N PHE A 36 -7.31 -5.39 4.70
CA PHE A 36 -6.87 -4.46 3.68
C PHE A 36 -7.94 -4.37 2.59
N LYS A 37 -8.95 -3.53 2.84
CA LYS A 37 -9.93 -3.08 1.83
C LYS A 37 -9.24 -2.24 0.74
N ASP A 38 -8.03 -1.77 1.02
CA ASP A 38 -7.10 -1.15 0.10
C ASP A 38 -6.34 -2.22 -0.70
N LYS A 39 -6.77 -2.48 -1.93
CA LYS A 39 -6.05 -3.34 -2.88
C LYS A 39 -4.68 -2.79 -3.33
N GLU A 40 -4.22 -1.66 -2.79
CA GLU A 40 -3.01 -0.98 -3.21
C GLU A 40 -2.09 -0.69 -2.01
N GLY A 41 -1.50 -1.75 -1.45
CA GLY A 41 -0.30 -1.59 -0.63
C GLY A 41 0.85 -1.13 -1.51
N LEU A 42 1.44 0.02 -1.20
CA LEU A 42 2.56 0.58 -1.95
C LEU A 42 3.80 -0.31 -1.75
N LYS A 43 4.55 -0.56 -2.82
CA LYS A 43 5.90 -1.12 -2.72
C LYS A 43 6.85 -0.07 -2.15
N ALA A 44 8.04 -0.49 -1.72
CA ALA A 44 9.05 0.43 -1.17
C ALA A 44 9.39 1.61 -2.09
N GLU A 45 9.33 1.43 -3.42
CA GLU A 45 9.55 2.49 -4.42
C GLU A 45 8.39 3.48 -4.46
N GLU A 46 7.16 2.98 -4.51
CA GLU A 46 5.94 3.81 -4.55
C GLU A 46 5.73 4.54 -3.21
N ALA A 47 6.08 3.90 -2.09
CA ALA A 47 6.07 4.53 -0.77
C ALA A 47 7.15 5.62 -0.65
N ALA A 48 8.32 5.41 -1.25
CA ALA A 48 9.39 6.41 -1.29
C ALA A 48 8.95 7.65 -2.08
N GLU A 49 8.33 7.46 -3.24
CA GLU A 49 7.76 8.53 -4.05
C GLU A 49 6.63 9.25 -3.30
N TYR A 50 5.72 8.51 -2.66
CA TYR A 50 4.62 9.08 -1.89
C TYR A 50 5.09 9.95 -0.72
N LEU A 51 6.15 9.53 -0.03
CA LEU A 51 6.73 10.25 1.11
C LEU A 51 7.79 11.29 0.70
N GLY A 52 8.16 11.37 -0.58
CA GLY A 52 9.20 12.28 -1.08
C GLY A 52 10.60 11.97 -0.55
N VAL A 53 10.89 10.71 -0.20
CA VAL A 53 12.16 10.28 0.37
C VAL A 53 12.87 9.24 -0.50
N GLY A 54 14.14 8.97 -0.24
CA GLY A 54 14.87 7.91 -0.93
C GLY A 54 14.40 6.51 -0.54
N ARG A 55 14.32 5.59 -1.52
CA ARG A 55 14.05 4.15 -1.31
C ARG A 55 14.92 3.52 -0.22
N SER A 56 16.20 3.89 -0.19
CA SER A 56 17.14 3.40 0.84
C SER A 56 16.75 3.83 2.25
N SER A 57 16.16 5.02 2.41
CA SER A 57 15.64 5.49 3.70
C SER A 57 14.41 4.69 4.12
N ILE A 58 13.49 4.41 3.19
CA ILE A 58 12.33 3.55 3.47
C ILE A 58 12.78 2.17 3.98
N LEU A 59 13.75 1.54 3.31
CA LEU A 59 14.22 0.21 3.72
C LEU A 59 15.01 0.22 5.03
N ARG A 60 15.79 1.28 5.28
CA ARG A 60 16.57 1.45 6.52
C ARG A 60 15.65 1.70 7.73
N HIS A 61 14.59 2.46 7.53
CA HIS A 61 13.67 2.89 8.59
C HIS A 61 12.32 2.15 8.54
N LYS A 62 12.26 1.00 7.86
CA LYS A 62 11.03 0.24 7.67
C LYS A 62 10.30 -0.10 8.98
N GLU A 63 11.03 -0.29 10.07
CA GLU A 63 10.45 -0.61 11.38
C GLU A 63 9.76 0.58 12.04
N GLN A 64 10.10 1.79 11.64
CA GLN A 64 9.49 3.04 12.12
C GLN A 64 8.27 3.44 11.27
N LEU A 65 8.08 2.78 10.12
CA LEU A 65 7.02 3.05 9.18
C LEU A 65 5.92 1.97 9.29
N PRO A 66 4.64 2.36 9.19
CA PRO A 66 3.56 1.39 9.06
C PRO A 66 3.76 0.50 7.82
N HIS A 67 3.94 -0.79 8.06
CA HIS A 67 4.16 -1.78 7.00
C HIS A 67 3.47 -3.10 7.33
N ALA A 68 3.25 -3.91 6.31
CA ALA A 68 2.78 -5.28 6.44
C ALA A 68 3.59 -6.21 5.53
N TYR A 69 3.64 -7.49 5.90
CA TYR A 69 4.23 -8.53 5.06
C TYR A 69 3.12 -9.33 4.39
N LEU A 70 3.12 -9.31 3.05
CA LEU A 70 2.26 -10.16 2.24
C LEU A 70 3.11 -11.32 1.69
N GLY A 71 3.25 -12.37 2.50
CA GLY A 71 4.22 -13.44 2.26
C GLY A 71 5.65 -12.91 2.41
N SER A 72 6.45 -12.93 1.34
CA SER A 72 7.80 -12.38 1.31
C SER A 72 7.87 -10.90 0.89
N ARG A 73 6.73 -10.28 0.55
CA ARG A 73 6.69 -8.90 0.05
C ARG A 73 6.42 -7.93 1.18
N LEU A 74 7.26 -6.91 1.29
CA LEU A 74 7.02 -5.75 2.14
C LEU A 74 6.08 -4.77 1.43
N ILE A 75 4.95 -4.48 2.05
CA ILE A 75 3.94 -3.54 1.54
C ILE A 75 3.70 -2.44 2.56
N PHE A 76 3.42 -1.24 2.05
CA PHE A 76 3.13 -0.06 2.85
C PHE A 76 1.70 0.41 2.55
N PRO A 77 0.72 0.13 3.44
CA PRO A 77 -0.65 0.56 3.22
C PRO A 77 -0.76 2.09 3.20
N LYS A 78 -1.26 2.65 2.10
CA LYS A 78 -1.28 4.11 1.88
C LYS A 78 -2.16 4.86 2.90
N SER A 79 -3.31 4.30 3.27
CA SER A 79 -4.22 4.84 4.29
C SER A 79 -3.52 4.96 5.64
N VAL A 80 -2.88 3.87 6.09
CA VAL A 80 -2.16 3.82 7.36
C VAL A 80 -0.92 4.72 7.35
N LEU A 81 -0.19 4.81 6.23
CA LEU A 81 0.91 5.77 6.08
C LEU A 81 0.44 7.22 6.24
N ARG A 82 -0.74 7.56 5.72
CA ARG A 82 -1.32 8.90 5.88
C ARG A 82 -1.68 9.19 7.33
N GLU A 83 -2.41 8.28 7.98
CA GLU A 83 -2.79 8.43 9.38
C GLU A 83 -1.55 8.59 10.28
N TRP A 84 -0.51 7.80 10.04
CA TRP A 84 0.76 7.91 10.75
C TRP A 84 1.47 9.25 10.52
N LEU A 85 1.44 9.79 9.30
CA LEU A 85 1.98 11.13 9.02
C LEU A 85 1.20 12.21 9.78
N GLU A 86 -0.13 12.11 9.81
CA GLU A 86 -0.98 13.05 10.54
C GLU A 86 -0.66 13.00 12.04
N GLU A 87 -0.58 11.81 12.65
CA GLU A 87 -0.20 11.61 14.04
C GLU A 87 1.18 12.20 14.36
N LYS A 88 2.20 11.88 13.56
CA LYS A 88 3.56 12.41 13.77
C LYS A 88 3.66 13.91 13.54
N SER A 89 2.85 14.47 12.63
CA SER A 89 2.79 15.91 12.45
C SER A 89 2.20 16.62 13.67
N MET A 90 1.16 16.04 14.29
CA MET A 90 0.57 16.58 15.52
C MET A 90 1.54 16.49 16.70
N GLU A 91 2.19 15.34 16.90
CA GLU A 91 3.20 15.17 17.96
C GLU A 91 4.34 16.20 17.85
N ASN A 92 4.85 16.45 16.63
CA ASN A 92 5.92 17.43 16.41
C ASN A 92 5.47 18.86 16.72
N VAL A 93 4.23 19.22 16.36
CA VAL A 93 3.67 20.56 16.63
C VAL A 93 3.39 20.74 18.13
N GLU A 94 2.86 19.73 18.82
CA GLU A 94 2.61 19.80 20.26
C GLU A 94 3.92 19.88 21.07
N THR A 95 4.96 19.14 20.65
CA THR A 95 6.28 19.19 21.31
C THR A 95 6.91 20.58 21.21
N ASP A 96 6.82 21.24 20.05
CA ASP A 96 7.33 22.60 19.84
C ASP A 96 6.57 23.68 20.65
N VAL A 97 5.30 23.42 21.01
CA VAL A 97 4.51 24.34 21.84
C VAL A 97 4.91 24.21 23.32
N ILE A 98 5.16 22.99 23.79
CA ILE A 98 5.55 22.73 25.18
C ILE A 98 6.97 23.24 25.46
N GLU A 99 7.91 23.10 24.52
CA GLU A 99 9.29 23.60 24.69
C GLU A 99 9.41 25.13 24.67
N LYS A 100 8.43 25.87 24.13
CA LYS A 100 8.47 27.34 24.08
C LYS A 100 8.02 28.02 25.37
N GLU A 101 7.32 27.32 26.26
CA GLU A 101 6.86 27.91 27.53
C GLU A 101 7.95 28.02 28.61
N ASP A 102 9.10 27.35 28.44
CA ASP A 102 10.18 27.32 29.45
C ASP A 102 11.26 28.41 29.31
N TYR A 103 11.11 29.38 28.40
CA TYR A 103 12.05 30.49 28.31
C TYR A 103 11.77 31.57 29.37
N ILE A 104 12.33 31.37 30.57
CA ILE A 104 12.51 32.45 31.56
C ILE A 104 13.44 33.50 30.95
N LEU A 105 12.85 34.57 30.38
CA LEU A 105 13.56 35.77 29.97
C LEU A 105 14.16 36.45 31.21
N ARG A 106 15.36 36.03 31.63
CA ARG A 106 16.18 36.83 32.55
C ARG A 106 16.63 38.08 31.82
N LYS A 107 15.97 39.19 32.12
CA LYS A 107 16.39 40.54 31.75
C LYS A 107 17.81 40.75 32.28
N LEU A 108 18.79 40.80 31.38
CA LEU A 108 20.14 41.25 31.71
C LEU A 108 20.07 42.76 32.03
N SER A 109 20.84 43.11 33.06
CA SER A 109 20.91 44.35 33.83
C SER A 109 20.85 45.63 33.02
#